data_AF-A0A7V2RHG0-F1
#
_entry.id   AF-A0A7V2RHG0-F1
#
_cell.length_a   1.000
_cell.length_b   1.000
_cell.length_c   1.000
_cell.angle_alpha   90.00
_cell.angle_beta   90.00
_cell.angle_gamma   90.00
#
_symmetry.space_group_name_H-M   'P 1'
#
loop_
_entity.id
_entity.type
_entity.pdbx_description
1 polymer ?
#
loop_
_entity_poly.entity_id
_entity_poly.type
_entity_poly.pdbx_seq_one_letter_code
_entity_poly.pdbx_strand_id
1 'polypeptide(L)'
;MSQELNIGIIGDYDKSKPSHQATNRALNHAAKRLGVVTNITWLPTPSFLIDASEERIRKHDGFLISPGSPYRSMAGAIRGIRSVREANLPLIGT
;
A
#
# COMPACT_ATOMS: atom_id res chain seq x y z
N MET A 1 -18.52 16.85 5.52
CA MET A 1 -18.29 15.46 5.07
C MET A 1 -16.79 15.22 5.13
N SER A 2 -16.34 14.14 5.77
CA SER A 2 -14.91 13.79 5.79
C SER A 2 -14.53 13.17 4.45
N GLN A 3 -13.42 13.60 3.86
CA GLN A 3 -12.90 13.01 2.63
C GLN A 3 -12.42 11.58 2.92
N GLU A 4 -12.80 10.61 2.08
CA GLU A 4 -12.30 9.23 2.16
C GLU A 4 -11.14 9.04 1.19
N LEU A 5 -10.07 8.39 1.64
CA LEU A 5 -8.88 8.07 0.85
C LEU A 5 -8.58 6.57 0.91
N ASN A 6 -8.42 5.95 -0.25
CA ASN A 6 -8.06 4.54 -0.40
C ASN A 6 -6.53 4.40 -0.51
N ILE A 7 -5.89 3.82 0.50
CA ILE A 7 -4.43 3.66 0.55
C ILE A 7 -4.06 2.20 0.34
N GLY A 8 -3.28 1.92 -0.71
CA GLY A 8 -2.75 0.60 -0.99
C GLY A 8 -1.37 0.38 -0.36
N ILE A 9 -1.17 -0.72 0.36
CA ILE A 9 0.15 -1.10 0.88
C ILE A 9 0.67 -2.29 0.08
N ILE A 10 1.75 -2.10 -0.67
CA ILE A 10 2.44 -3.18 -1.38
C ILE A 10 3.28 -3.93 -0.36
N GLY A 11 2.81 -5.11 0.06
CA GLY A 11 3.46 -5.86 1.13
C GLY A 11 2.65 -7.07 1.60
N ASP A 12 3.36 -8.00 2.21
CA ASP A 12 2.78 -9.26 2.70
C ASP A 12 2.40 -9.11 4.17
N TYR A 13 1.17 -8.62 4.42
CA TYR A 13 0.73 -8.33 5.77
C TYR A 13 0.92 -9.53 6.72
N ASP A 14 1.37 -9.20 7.92
CA ASP A 14 1.66 -10.17 8.97
C ASP A 14 1.42 -9.48 10.31
N LYS A 15 0.39 -9.93 11.02
CA LYS A 15 0.01 -9.39 12.32
C LYS A 15 1.10 -9.57 13.39
N SER A 16 2.00 -10.54 13.23
CA SER A 16 3.08 -10.79 14.17
C SER A 16 4.21 -9.76 14.05
N LYS A 17 4.31 -9.07 12.90
CA LYS A 17 5.33 -8.03 12.67
C LYS A 17 4.90 -6.70 13.29
N PRO A 18 5.61 -6.17 14.29
CA PRO A 18 5.25 -4.89 14.91
C PRO A 18 5.26 -3.72 13.92
N SER A 19 6.14 -3.75 12.92
CA SER A 19 6.25 -2.74 11.87
C SER A 19 4.97 -2.62 11.04
N HIS A 20 4.34 -3.75 10.64
CA HIS A 20 3.11 -3.73 9.86
C HIS A 20 1.95 -3.12 10.64
N GLN A 21 1.83 -3.46 11.92
CA GLN A 21 0.83 -2.82 12.78
C GLN A 21 1.12 -1.32 12.97
N ALA A 22 2.39 -0.95 13.11
CA ALA A 22 2.80 0.44 13.26
C ALA A 22 2.48 1.26 12.00
N THR A 23 2.66 0.69 10.80
CA THR A 23 2.24 1.30 9.53
C THR A 23 0.75 1.63 9.52
N ASN A 24 -0.11 0.67 9.89
CA ASN A 24 -1.56 0.90 9.97
C ASN A 24 -1.90 2.01 10.99
N ARG A 25 -1.27 1.97 12.17
CA ARG A 25 -1.47 3.00 13.20
C ARG A 25 -0.99 4.38 12.74
N ALA A 26 0.12 4.47 12.02
CA ALA A 26 0.67 5.72 11.53
C ALA A 26 -0.26 6.38 10.49
N LEU A 27 -0.80 5.58 9.56
CA LEU A 27 -1.79 6.06 8.59
C LEU A 27 -3.07 6.57 9.27
N ASN A 28 -3.61 5.81 10.22
CA ASN A 28 -4.79 6.24 10.99
C ASN A 28 -4.52 7.47 11.85
N HIS A 29 -3.32 7.59 12.41
CA HIS A 29 -2.91 8.78 13.17
C HIS A 29 -2.86 10.03 12.28
N ALA A 30 -2.28 9.91 11.08
CA ALA A 30 -2.26 10.99 10.09
C ALA A 30 -3.69 11.36 9.63
N ALA A 31 -4.52 10.37 9.34
CA ALA A 31 -5.92 10.56 8.94
C ALA A 31 -6.70 11.37 9.98
N LYS A 32 -6.59 10.98 11.27
CA LYS A 32 -7.20 11.69 12.39
C LYS A 32 -6.73 13.15 12.47
N ARG A 33 -5.43 13.40 12.28
CA ARG A 33 -4.86 14.76 12.33
C ARG A 33 -5.35 15.65 11.18
N LEU A 34 -5.65 15.06 10.03
CA LEU A 34 -6.12 15.74 8.82
C LEU A 34 -7.65 15.83 8.72
N GLY A 35 -8.40 15.11 9.57
CA GLY A 35 -9.86 15.08 9.53
C GLY A 35 -10.44 14.26 8.36
N VAL A 36 -9.64 13.35 7.81
CA VAL A 36 -10.01 12.45 6.69
C VAL A 36 -10.18 11.01 7.18
N VAL A 37 -10.85 10.19 6.39
CA VAL A 37 -10.99 8.74 6.61
C VAL A 37 -10.05 8.02 5.65
N THR A 38 -9.30 7.04 6.14
CA THR A 38 -8.40 6.23 5.32
C THR A 38 -8.85 4.77 5.28
N ASN A 39 -9.11 4.25 4.09
CA ASN A 39 -9.38 2.84 3.83
C ASN A 39 -8.05 2.18 3.42
N ILE A 40 -7.47 1.39 4.33
CA ILE A 40 -6.14 0.79 4.13
C ILE A 40 -6.29 -0.64 3.61
N THR A 41 -5.71 -0.91 2.44
CA THR A 41 -5.73 -2.23 1.82
C THR A 41 -4.30 -2.76 1.66
N TRP A 42 -4.01 -3.90 2.29
CA TRP A 42 -2.75 -4.60 2.06
C TRP A 42 -2.85 -5.45 0.79
N LEU A 43 -1.87 -5.28 -0.10
CA LEU A 43 -1.78 -5.92 -1.41
C LEU A 43 -0.59 -6.89 -1.37
N PRO A 44 -0.85 -8.21 -1.20
CA PRO A 44 0.22 -9.21 -1.11
C PRO A 44 1.12 -9.16 -2.34
N THR A 45 2.43 -9.26 -2.15
CA THR A 45 3.39 -9.10 -3.23
C THR A 45 3.19 -10.11 -4.37
N PRO A 46 2.81 -11.40 -4.13
CA PRO A 46 2.52 -12.34 -5.22
C PRO A 46 1.32 -11.94 -6.09
N SER A 47 0.37 -11.14 -5.56
CA SER A 47 -0.82 -10.72 -6.33
C SER A 47 -0.47 -9.88 -7.55
N PHE A 48 0.65 -9.14 -7.50
CA PHE A 48 1.13 -8.35 -8.62
C PHE A 48 1.74 -9.19 -9.73
N LEU A 49 2.07 -10.46 -9.51
CA LEU A 49 2.43 -11.38 -10.60
C LEU A 49 1.21 -11.83 -11.39
N ILE A 50 0.02 -11.79 -10.77
CA ILE A 50 -1.25 -12.17 -11.40
C ILE A 50 -1.83 -10.95 -12.11
N ASP A 51 -2.01 -9.85 -11.38
CA ASP A 51 -2.61 -8.62 -11.90
C ASP A 51 -1.92 -7.38 -11.32
N ALA A 52 -1.30 -6.61 -12.22
CA ALA A 52 -0.70 -5.32 -11.94
C ALA A 52 -1.20 -4.26 -12.94
N SER A 53 -2.42 -4.45 -13.45
CA SER A 53 -3.10 -3.53 -14.37
C SER A 53 -3.32 -2.17 -13.73
N GLU A 54 -3.39 -1.16 -14.60
CA GLU A 54 -3.71 0.21 -14.20
C GLU A 54 -5.10 0.31 -13.54
N GLU A 55 -6.07 -0.44 -14.06
CA GLU A 55 -7.42 -0.52 -13.47
C GLU A 55 -7.39 -0.96 -12.01
N ARG A 56 -6.58 -1.98 -11.68
CA ARG A 56 -6.44 -2.47 -10.30
C ARG A 56 -5.83 -1.41 -9.38
N ILE A 57 -4.76 -0.75 -9.81
CA ILE A 57 -4.03 0.21 -8.96
C ILE A 57 -4.79 1.54 -8.81
N ARG A 58 -5.53 1.99 -9.83
CA ARG A 58 -6.33 3.23 -9.79
C ARG A 58 -7.54 3.18 -8.84
N LYS A 59 -7.81 2.02 -8.24
CA LYS A 59 -8.75 1.89 -7.11
C LYS A 59 -8.22 2.53 -5.81
N HIS A 60 -6.97 2.97 -5.79
CA HIS A 60 -6.32 3.60 -4.64
C HIS A 60 -5.82 5.00 -5.01
N ASP A 61 -5.87 5.91 -4.04
CA ASP A 61 -5.44 7.31 -4.17
C ASP A 61 -3.93 7.47 -3.91
N GLY A 62 -3.31 6.48 -3.28
CA GLY A 62 -1.87 6.48 -3.02
C GLY A 62 -1.39 5.15 -2.46
N PHE A 63 -0.07 4.96 -2.51
CA PHE A 63 0.58 3.70 -2.16
C PHE A 63 1.73 3.87 -1.18
N LEU A 64 1.92 2.85 -0.34
CA LEU A 64 3.09 2.67 0.52
C LEU A 64 3.73 1.32 0.23
N ILE A 65 5.06 1.25 0.21
CA ILE A 65 5.82 0.00 0.20
C ILE A 65 6.01 -0.44 1.65
N SER A 66 5.59 -1.66 1.99
CA SER A 66 5.67 -2.16 3.37
C SER A 66 7.13 -2.31 3.83
N PRO A 67 7.46 -1.95 5.09
CA PRO A 67 8.75 -2.28 5.66
C PRO A 67 8.91 -3.80 5.88
N GLY A 68 10.16 -4.25 6.03
CA GLY A 68 10.47 -5.60 6.54
C GLY A 68 10.59 -6.68 5.46
N SER A 69 11.47 -6.45 4.48
CA SER A 69 11.97 -7.49 3.57
C SER A 69 12.61 -8.66 4.37
N PRO A 70 12.65 -9.88 3.81
CA PRO A 70 12.24 -10.26 2.47
C PRO A 70 10.71 -10.30 2.28
N TYR A 71 10.26 -9.92 1.07
CA TYR A 71 8.89 -10.14 0.61
C TYR A 71 8.68 -11.60 0.23
N ARG A 72 7.43 -12.07 0.28
CA ARG A 72 7.06 -13.39 -0.26
C ARG A 72 7.35 -13.49 -1.76
N SER A 73 7.21 -12.39 -2.51
CA SER A 73 7.63 -12.29 -3.90
C SER A 73 8.32 -10.97 -4.17
N MET A 74 9.66 -11.00 -4.30
CA MET A 74 10.43 -9.82 -4.71
C MET A 74 10.03 -9.35 -6.11
N ALA A 75 9.84 -10.27 -7.05
CA ALA A 75 9.39 -9.93 -8.41
C ALA A 75 8.01 -9.26 -8.41
N GLY A 76 7.09 -9.74 -7.58
CA GLY A 76 5.78 -9.13 -7.39
C GLY A 76 5.87 -7.72 -6.79
N ALA A 77 6.71 -7.52 -5.78
CA ALA A 77 6.96 -6.19 -5.21
C ALA A 77 7.49 -5.21 -6.26
N ILE A 78 8.51 -5.60 -7.03
CA ILE A 78 9.08 -4.77 -8.10
C ILE A 78 8.03 -4.46 -9.18
N ARG A 79 7.24 -5.46 -9.60
CA ARG A 79 6.17 -5.25 -10.59
C ARG A 79 5.11 -4.29 -10.07
N GLY A 80 4.69 -4.40 -8.81
CA GLY A 80 3.75 -3.47 -8.20
C GLY A 80 4.28 -2.03 -8.13
N ILE A 81 5.53 -1.86 -7.68
CA ILE A 81 6.20 -0.54 -7.64
C ILE A 81 6.26 0.07 -9.04
N ARG A 82 6.64 -0.72 -10.05
CA ARG A 82 6.70 -0.29 -11.44
C ARG A 82 5.33 0.18 -11.93
N SER A 83 4.30 -0.65 -11.80
CA SER A 83 2.95 -0.32 -12.26
C SER A 83 2.41 0.98 -11.63
N VAL A 84 2.59 1.17 -10.32
CA VAL A 84 2.15 2.38 -9.62
C VAL A 84 2.87 3.62 -10.14
N ARG A 85 4.19 3.53 -10.36
CA ARG A 85 5.00 4.64 -10.89
C ARG A 85 4.64 4.97 -12.34
N GLU A 86 4.47 3.96 -13.19
CA GLU A 86 4.11 4.15 -14.60
C GLU A 86 2.70 4.75 -14.77
N ALA A 87 1.78 4.47 -13.83
CA ALA A 87 0.45 5.08 -13.80
C ALA A 87 0.41 6.49 -13.16
N ASN A 88 1.57 7.02 -12.75
CA ASN A 88 1.73 8.33 -12.11
C ASN A 88 0.91 8.51 -10.82
N LEU A 89 0.82 7.46 -10.01
CA LEU A 89 0.13 7.49 -8.71
C LEU A 89 1.12 7.77 -7.57
N PRO A 90 0.71 8.47 -6.49
CA PRO A 90 1.56 8.72 -5.34
C PRO A 90 2.08 7.41 -4.73
N LEU A 91 3.39 7.33 -4.51
CA LEU A 91 4.05 6.15 -3.93
C LEU A 91 5.16 6.59 -2.98
N ILE A 92 5.12 6.07 -1.75
CA ILE A 92 6.19 6.25 -0.74
C ILE A 92 6.78 4.89 -0.39
N GLY A 93 8.09 4.83 -0.21
CA GLY A 93 8.80 3.67 0.31
C GLY A 93 9.78 4.06 1.41
N THR A 94 10.06 3.13 2.31
CA THR A 94 11.03 3.26 3.42
C THR A 94 12.10 2.20 3.33
#